data_AF-A0A6B3E0M5-F1
#
_entry.id   AF-A0A6B3E0M5-F1
#
_cell.length_a   1.000
_cell.length_b   1.000
_cell.length_c   1.000
_cell.angle_alpha   90.00
_cell.angle_beta   90.00
_cell.angle_gamma   90.00
#
_symmetry.space_group_name_H-M   'P 1'
#
loop_
_entity.id
_entity.type
_entity.pdbx_description
1 polymer ?
#
loop_
_entity_poly.entity_id
_entity_poly.type
_entity_poly.pdbx_seq_one_letter_code
_entity_poly.pdbx_strand_id
1 'polypeptide(L)'
;MVAYESNNPDPTGTTPTENDFATVRLEIFGPDGTQIGTTEGAGRMLYRQAKDEHFIAYFGEEITLNDGNVIRAGGLVDDARLTAGEHATFPAVVVSGPLRGAIGFRQFRPLVKESHTTYESSIVVYRR
;
A
#
# COMPACT_ATOMS: atom_id res chain seq x y z
N MET A 1 -3.31 -11.26 -4.91
CA MET A 1 -2.30 -10.44 -5.64
C MET A 1 -2.37 -10.77 -7.11
N VAL A 2 -2.37 -9.76 -7.98
CA VAL A 2 -2.41 -9.95 -9.44
C VAL A 2 -0.99 -9.94 -10.01
N ALA A 3 -0.20 -8.92 -9.64
CA ALA A 3 1.18 -8.79 -10.07
C ALA A 3 2.03 -8.14 -8.98
N TYR A 4 3.30 -8.54 -8.91
CA TYR A 4 4.33 -7.92 -8.11
C TYR A 4 5.65 -8.03 -8.87
N GLU A 5 6.28 -6.89 -9.14
CA GLU A 5 7.57 -6.83 -9.82
C GLU A 5 8.52 -6.03 -8.94
N SER A 6 9.71 -6.57 -8.69
CA SER A 6 10.73 -5.96 -7.86
C SER A 6 12.09 -6.06 -8.54
N ASN A 7 12.93 -5.03 -8.36
CA ASN A 7 14.34 -5.12 -8.74
C ASN A 7 15.19 -5.84 -7.68
N ASN A 8 14.65 -6.11 -6.49
CA ASN A 8 15.27 -6.94 -5.47
C ASN A 8 14.89 -8.41 -5.71
N PRO A 9 15.87 -9.34 -5.87
CA PRO A 9 15.61 -10.76 -6.07
C PRO A 9 15.04 -11.48 -4.84
N ASP A 10 15.02 -10.85 -3.67
CA ASP A 10 14.39 -11.38 -2.47
C ASP A 10 12.87 -11.08 -2.45
N PRO A 11 12.00 -12.07 -2.69
CA PRO A 11 10.55 -11.87 -2.70
C PRO A 11 9.95 -11.74 -1.29
N THR A 12 10.71 -12.08 -0.24
CA THR A 12 10.25 -12.07 1.16
C THR A 12 10.44 -10.71 1.84
N GLY A 13 11.31 -9.85 1.28
CA GLY A 13 11.63 -8.54 1.87
C GLY A 13 12.48 -8.65 3.14
N THR A 14 13.17 -9.78 3.34
CA THR A 14 14.06 -10.01 4.49
C THR A 14 15.47 -9.45 4.27
N THR A 15 15.85 -9.15 3.03
CA THR A 15 17.12 -8.49 2.68
C THR A 15 16.91 -7.19 1.89
N PRO A 16 16.33 -6.15 2.51
CA PRO A 16 16.08 -4.86 1.84
C PRO A 16 17.38 -4.08 1.56
N THR A 17 17.37 -3.27 0.49
CA THR A 17 18.46 -2.34 0.13
C THR A 17 17.94 -0.93 -0.19
N GLU A 18 18.79 0.09 -0.10
CA GLU A 18 18.42 1.50 -0.38
C GLU A 18 17.98 1.75 -1.83
N ASN A 19 18.21 0.81 -2.74
CA ASN A 19 17.86 0.94 -4.16
C ASN A 19 16.64 0.11 -4.55
N ASP A 20 15.98 -0.54 -3.58
CA ASP A 20 14.84 -1.40 -3.88
C ASP A 20 13.67 -0.57 -4.39
N PHE A 21 13.08 -1.07 -5.47
CA PHE A 21 11.92 -0.54 -6.11
C PHE A 21 11.00 -1.71 -6.47
N ALA A 22 9.72 -1.56 -6.17
CA ALA A 22 8.71 -2.54 -6.51
C ALA A 22 7.44 -1.88 -7.04
N THR A 23 6.78 -2.54 -7.98
CA THR A 23 5.42 -2.25 -8.40
C THR A 23 4.50 -3.38 -7.95
N VAL A 24 3.25 -3.05 -7.67
CA VAL A 24 2.26 -4.03 -7.24
C VAL A 24 0.91 -3.72 -7.87
N ARG A 25 0.20 -4.80 -8.23
CA ARG A 25 -1.20 -4.76 -8.59
C ARG A 25 -1.99 -5.75 -7.74
N LEU A 26 -3.00 -5.25 -7.03
CA LEU A 26 -3.86 -6.06 -6.16
C LEU A 26 -5.33 -5.89 -6.51
N GLU A 27 -6.11 -6.89 -6.15
CA GLU A 27 -7.58 -6.84 -6.11
C GLU A 27 -8.01 -6.52 -4.69
N ILE A 28 -9.14 -5.82 -4.57
CA ILE A 28 -9.74 -5.46 -3.28
C ILE A 28 -11.07 -6.19 -3.17
N PHE A 29 -11.27 -6.88 -2.05
CA PHE A 29 -12.47 -7.66 -1.78
C PHE A 29 -13.21 -7.10 -0.58
N GLY A 30 -14.55 -7.08 -0.66
CA GLY A 30 -15.43 -6.76 0.45
C GLY A 30 -15.54 -7.93 1.44
N PRO A 31 -16.23 -7.73 2.58
CA PRO A 31 -16.39 -8.75 3.62
C PRO A 31 -17.09 -10.04 3.17
N ASP A 32 -17.88 -9.96 2.09
CA ASP A 32 -18.60 -11.08 1.48
C ASP A 32 -17.78 -11.82 0.40
N GLY A 33 -16.54 -11.40 0.17
CA GLY A 33 -15.68 -11.94 -0.89
C GLY A 33 -15.95 -11.36 -2.28
N THR A 34 -16.87 -10.41 -2.42
CA THR A 34 -17.10 -9.70 -3.68
C THR A 34 -15.92 -8.79 -4.00
N GLN A 35 -15.39 -8.82 -5.22
CA GLN A 35 -14.39 -7.84 -5.65
C GLN A 35 -15.04 -6.45 -5.74
N ILE A 36 -14.45 -5.47 -5.07
CA ILE A 36 -14.95 -4.08 -5.00
C ILE A 36 -14.01 -3.07 -5.69
N GLY A 37 -12.84 -3.52 -6.13
CA GLY A 37 -11.91 -2.67 -6.87
C GLY A 37 -10.55 -3.31 -7.12
N THR A 38 -9.63 -2.49 -7.59
CA THR A 38 -8.21 -2.82 -7.81
C THR A 38 -7.32 -1.69 -7.37
N THR A 39 -6.07 -2.00 -7.05
CA THR A 39 -5.03 -0.99 -6.81
C THR A 39 -3.79 -1.28 -7.65
N GLU A 40 -3.18 -0.21 -8.16
CA GLU A 40 -1.87 -0.22 -8.79
C GLU A 40 -0.97 0.75 -8.04
N GLY A 41 0.18 0.27 -7.58
CA GLY A 41 1.09 1.05 -6.77
C GLY A 41 2.56 0.77 -7.04
N ALA A 42 3.40 1.65 -6.51
CA ALA A 42 4.85 1.53 -6.55
C ALA A 42 5.46 1.99 -5.23
N GLY A 43 6.52 1.29 -4.81
CA GLY A 43 7.31 1.59 -3.63
C GLY A 43 8.77 1.76 -3.97
N ARG A 44 9.45 2.66 -3.25
CA ARG A 44 10.90 2.85 -3.33
C ARG A 44 11.49 3.01 -1.94
N MET A 45 12.56 2.28 -1.64
CA MET A 45 13.40 2.52 -0.47
C MET A 45 14.12 3.86 -0.63
N LEU A 46 14.08 4.70 0.41
CA LEU A 46 14.65 6.04 0.36
C LEU A 46 15.96 6.14 1.14
N TYR A 47 15.97 5.66 2.38
CA TYR A 47 17.12 5.75 3.26
C TYR A 47 17.01 4.78 4.42
N ARG A 48 18.14 4.47 5.04
CA ARG A 48 18.22 3.78 6.32
C ARG A 48 18.21 4.78 7.49
N GLN A 49 17.25 4.68 8.40
CA GLN A 49 17.13 5.60 9.53
C GLN A 49 18.21 5.34 10.58
N ALA A 50 18.90 6.37 11.06
CA ALA A 50 20.07 6.20 11.94
C ALA A 50 19.77 5.65 13.35
N LYS A 51 18.51 5.72 13.79
CA LYS A 51 18.13 5.39 15.18
C LYS A 51 18.01 3.88 15.41
N ASP A 52 17.32 3.20 14.51
CA ASP A 52 16.95 1.78 14.55
C ASP A 52 17.46 1.01 13.33
N GLU A 53 18.12 1.70 12.40
CA GLU A 53 18.66 1.16 11.17
C GLU A 53 17.60 0.54 10.24
N HIS A 54 16.33 0.92 10.41
CA HIS A 54 15.23 0.49 9.54
C HIS A 54 15.26 1.22 8.21
N PHE A 55 14.80 0.56 7.15
CA PHE A 55 14.61 1.20 5.86
C PHE A 55 13.29 1.95 5.83
N ILE A 56 13.35 3.21 5.43
CA ILE A 56 12.18 4.03 5.19
C ILE A 56 11.91 4.05 3.68
N ALA A 57 10.71 3.61 3.31
CA ALA A 57 10.22 3.61 1.95
C ALA A 57 9.20 4.73 1.74
N TYR A 58 9.03 5.18 0.50
CA TYR A 58 7.81 5.84 0.07
C TYR A 58 7.03 4.90 -0.84
N PHE A 59 5.75 4.75 -0.56
CA PHE A 59 4.82 4.00 -1.40
C PHE A 59 3.67 4.90 -1.84
N GLY A 60 3.24 4.75 -3.08
CA GLY A 60 2.07 5.41 -3.64
C GLY A 60 1.24 4.46 -4.48
N GLU A 61 -0.07 4.64 -4.46
CA GLU A 61 -1.03 3.84 -5.22
C GLU A 61 -2.21 4.66 -5.77
N GLU A 62 -2.76 4.17 -6.87
CA GLU A 62 -4.07 4.56 -7.39
C GLU A 62 -5.03 3.37 -7.25
N ILE A 63 -6.13 3.62 -6.54
CA ILE A 63 -7.15 2.63 -6.21
C ILE A 63 -8.40 2.97 -7.00
N THR A 64 -8.85 2.04 -7.84
CA THR A 64 -10.09 2.17 -8.61
C THR A 64 -11.16 1.27 -8.01
N LEU A 65 -12.26 1.86 -7.56
CA LEU A 65 -13.41 1.16 -7.00
C LEU A 65 -14.51 0.99 -8.05
N ASN A 66 -15.29 -0.08 -7.91
CA ASN A 66 -16.35 -0.45 -8.85
C ASN A 66 -17.54 0.54 -8.84
N ASP A 67 -17.65 1.37 -7.81
CA ASP A 67 -18.62 2.46 -7.72
C ASP A 67 -18.21 3.74 -8.49
N GLY A 68 -17.08 3.67 -9.20
CA GLY A 68 -16.53 4.75 -10.02
C GLY A 68 -15.61 5.71 -9.27
N ASN A 69 -15.38 5.52 -7.97
CA ASN A 69 -14.40 6.32 -7.23
C ASN A 69 -12.96 5.89 -7.57
N VAL A 70 -12.11 6.89 -7.80
CA VAL A 70 -10.66 6.69 -7.93
C VAL A 70 -9.98 7.44 -6.80
N ILE A 71 -9.15 6.74 -6.03
CA ILE A 71 -8.46 7.25 -4.85
C ILE A 71 -6.97 7.21 -5.11
N ARG A 72 -6.27 8.31 -4.79
CA ARG A 72 -4.80 8.30 -4.69
C ARG A 72 -4.39 8.31 -3.23
N ALA A 73 -3.51 7.40 -2.87
CA ALA A 73 -2.96 7.29 -1.53
C ALA A 73 -1.45 7.10 -1.61
N GLY A 74 -0.73 7.60 -0.61
CA GLY A 74 0.70 7.36 -0.52
C GLY A 74 1.35 8.04 0.66
N GLY A 75 2.48 7.51 1.09
CA GLY A 75 3.18 8.01 2.27
C GLY A 75 4.45 7.23 2.57
N LEU A 76 5.10 7.64 3.66
CA LEU A 76 6.27 6.96 4.19
C LEU A 76 5.86 5.70 4.96
N VAL A 77 6.67 4.65 4.82
CA VAL A 77 6.55 3.39 5.55
C VAL A 77 7.90 3.04 6.16
N ASP A 78 7.88 2.56 7.38
CA ASP A 78 8.99 1.80 7.95
C ASP A 78 8.83 0.35 7.51
N ASP A 79 9.73 -0.09 6.63
CA ASP A 79 9.67 -1.40 5.98
C ASP A 79 9.74 -2.55 6.99
N ALA A 80 10.65 -2.44 7.98
CA ALA A 80 10.82 -3.47 9.00
C ALA A 80 9.53 -3.64 9.84
N ARG A 81 8.88 -2.53 10.19
CA ARG A 81 7.60 -2.57 10.93
C ARG A 81 6.46 -3.12 10.10
N LEU A 82 6.37 -2.74 8.81
CA LEU A 82 5.35 -3.28 7.93
C LEU A 82 5.52 -4.80 7.75
N THR A 83 6.74 -5.26 7.48
CA THR A 83 7.08 -6.68 7.33
C THR A 83 6.82 -7.48 8.61
N ALA A 84 6.98 -6.85 9.78
CA ALA A 84 6.62 -7.43 11.07
C ALA A 84 5.10 -7.55 11.31
N GLY A 85 4.27 -6.98 10.43
CA GLY A 85 2.81 -7.04 10.49
C GLY A 85 2.13 -5.82 11.10
N GLU A 86 2.86 -4.72 11.33
CA GLU A 86 2.26 -3.48 11.82
C GLU A 86 1.44 -2.77 10.73
N HIS A 87 0.52 -1.90 11.18
CA HIS A 87 -0.29 -1.08 10.28
C HIS A 87 0.52 0.08 9.71
N ALA A 88 0.51 0.21 8.38
CA ALA A 88 0.83 1.44 7.68
C ALA A 88 -0.45 2.28 7.48
N THR A 89 -0.31 3.61 7.47
CA THR A 89 -1.40 4.56 7.21
C THR A 89 -0.94 5.62 6.24
N PHE A 90 -1.67 5.76 5.12
CA PHE A 90 -1.45 6.80 4.14
C PHE A 90 -2.58 7.82 4.12
N PRO A 91 -2.30 9.11 3.90
CA PRO A 91 -3.32 10.04 3.44
C PRO A 91 -3.91 9.55 2.12
N ALA A 92 -5.21 9.74 1.95
CA ALA A 92 -5.95 9.34 0.77
C ALA A 92 -6.82 10.51 0.27
N VAL A 93 -6.88 10.68 -1.06
CA VAL A 93 -7.71 11.69 -1.72
C VAL A 93 -8.49 11.04 -2.85
N VAL A 94 -9.80 11.25 -2.88
CA VAL A 94 -10.64 10.82 -4.00
C VAL A 94 -10.47 11.81 -5.16
N VAL A 95 -9.89 11.36 -6.26
CA VAL A 95 -9.58 12.19 -7.43
C VAL A 95 -10.60 12.06 -8.56
N SER A 96 -11.43 11.01 -8.57
CA SER A 96 -12.52 10.82 -9.53
C SER A 96 -13.71 10.11 -8.89
N GLY A 97 -14.88 10.19 -9.52
CA GLY A 97 -16.12 9.55 -9.07
C GLY A 97 -17.02 10.40 -8.18
N PRO A 98 -18.12 9.82 -7.66
CA PRO A 98 -19.14 10.53 -6.88
C PRO A 98 -18.62 11.23 -5.62
N LEU A 99 -17.53 10.74 -5.04
CA LEU A 99 -16.89 11.29 -3.84
C LEU A 99 -15.69 12.19 -4.15
N ARG A 100 -15.48 12.62 -5.40
CA ARG A 100 -14.34 13.47 -5.79
C ARG A 100 -14.16 14.65 -4.82
N GLY A 101 -12.94 14.83 -4.34
CA GLY A 101 -12.56 15.85 -3.36
C GLY A 101 -12.70 15.40 -1.90
N ALA A 102 -13.30 14.24 -1.63
CA ALA A 102 -13.25 13.63 -0.31
C ALA A 102 -11.80 13.27 0.05
N ILE A 103 -11.49 13.36 1.33
CA ILE A 103 -10.16 13.10 1.90
C ILE A 103 -10.28 12.10 3.03
N GLY A 104 -9.17 11.45 3.37
CA GLY A 104 -9.12 10.57 4.52
C GLY A 104 -7.86 9.74 4.55
N PHE A 105 -8.01 8.45 4.87
CA PHE A 105 -6.88 7.57 5.11
C PHE A 105 -7.07 6.18 4.51
N ARG A 106 -5.95 5.61 4.08
CA ARG A 106 -5.77 4.23 3.62
C ARG A 106 -4.91 3.52 4.66
N GLN A 107 -5.40 2.46 5.30
CA GLN A 107 -4.63 1.69 6.28
C GLN A 107 -4.53 0.23 5.88
N PHE A 108 -3.34 -0.36 6.00
CA PHE A 108 -3.13 -1.77 5.71
C PHE A 108 -2.06 -2.37 6.59
N ARG A 109 -2.10 -3.69 6.69
CA ARG A 109 -1.01 -4.53 7.18
C ARG A 109 -1.02 -5.85 6.42
N PRO A 110 0.13 -6.53 6.27
CA PRO A 110 0.14 -7.86 5.69
C PRO A 110 -0.56 -8.86 6.62
N LEU A 111 -1.31 -9.82 6.04
CA LEU A 111 -1.95 -10.89 6.81
C LEU A 111 -0.97 -11.98 7.23
N VAL A 112 0.04 -12.20 6.40
CA VAL A 112 1.13 -13.16 6.63
C VAL A 112 2.42 -12.34 6.70
N LYS A 113 3.23 -12.55 7.74
CA LYS A 113 4.53 -11.89 7.85
C LYS A 113 5.41 -12.21 6.65
N GLU A 114 6.28 -11.27 6.26
CA GLU A 114 7.25 -11.48 5.17
C GLU A 114 6.58 -11.89 3.84
N SER A 115 5.33 -11.45 3.64
CA SER A 115 4.53 -11.75 2.45
C SER A 115 3.97 -10.48 1.84
N HIS A 116 4.25 -10.29 0.56
CA HIS A 116 3.77 -9.15 -0.23
C HIS A 116 2.44 -9.44 -0.95
N THR A 117 1.75 -10.52 -0.58
CA THR A 117 0.66 -11.08 -1.39
C THR A 117 -0.76 -10.71 -0.94
N THR A 118 -0.98 -10.60 0.37
CA THR A 118 -2.32 -10.41 0.93
C THR A 118 -2.27 -9.49 2.15
N TYR A 119 -3.16 -8.50 2.17
CA TYR A 119 -3.22 -7.47 3.19
C TYR A 119 -4.64 -7.36 3.77
N GLU A 120 -4.74 -7.10 5.06
CA GLU A 120 -5.93 -6.50 5.63
C GLU A 120 -5.92 -5.01 5.31
N SER A 121 -7.05 -4.46 4.90
CA SER A 121 -7.14 -3.10 4.38
C SER A 121 -8.41 -2.38 4.84
N SER A 122 -8.27 -1.11 5.17
CA SER A 122 -9.37 -0.17 5.35
C SER A 122 -9.10 1.11 4.57
N ILE A 123 -10.16 1.69 4.01
CA ILE A 123 -10.14 3.00 3.37
C ILE A 123 -11.32 3.78 3.94
N VAL A 124 -11.02 4.89 4.60
CA VAL A 124 -12.04 5.78 5.15
C VAL A 124 -11.85 7.14 4.51
N VAL A 125 -12.86 7.59 3.78
CA VAL A 125 -12.90 8.92 3.19
C VAL A 125 -14.16 9.65 3.65
N TYR A 126 -14.04 10.95 3.83
CA TYR A 126 -15.15 11.79 4.24
C TYR A 126 -15.17 13.06 3.38
N ARG A 127 -16.39 13.50 3.09
CA ARG A 127 -16.65 14.77 2.39
C ARG A 127 -17.03 15.80 3.44
N ARG A 128 -16.41 16.98 3.36
CA ARG A 128 -16.83 18.14 4.16
C ARG A 128 -18.16 18.67 3.67
#